data_AF-A0A2J5HYA3-F1
#
_entry.id   AF-A0A2J5HYA3-F1
#
_cell.length_a   1.000
_cell.length_b   1.000
_cell.length_c   1.000
_cell.angle_alpha   90.00
_cell.angle_beta   90.00
_cell.angle_gamma   90.00
#
_symmetry.space_group_name_H-M   'P 1'
#
loop_
_entity.id
_entity.type
_entity.pdbx_description
1 polymer ?
#
loop_
_entity_poly.entity_id
_entity_poly.type
_entity_poly.pdbx_seq_one_letter_code
_entity_poly.pdbx_strand_id
1 'polypeptide(L)'
;MCFGPSLVSILPELPLGDWNYGLVALNTDGLPYFASVRRTQFPGVRDTWHAMYVDYLELSIGRKLRTGIYEVKCSLSDDPVVAKFARFSWEIQYMENETRAYRWISGHGIGPRFLGHLTEDNRVIGFLMEYVSDARHAGVQDVTACGEVLSRLHGLGIRHGDINRFNFLIRGSNATLIDFDTARKCDDPNVLQQEIQNLTACLEDPSTRGGGGLL
;
A
#
# COMPACT_ATOMS: atom_id res chain seq x y z
N MET A 1 -10.42 15.00 -7.51
CA MET A 1 -9.23 14.92 -8.38
C MET A 1 -8.32 16.08 -8.02
N CYS A 2 -7.12 15.83 -7.49
CA CYS A 2 -6.13 16.89 -7.31
C CYS A 2 -5.00 16.67 -8.32
N PHE A 3 -4.84 17.66 -9.19
CA PHE A 3 -3.81 17.77 -10.21
C PHE A 3 -2.59 18.44 -9.56
N GLY A 4 -1.65 17.64 -9.06
CA GLY A 4 -0.48 18.13 -8.31
C GLY A 4 0.29 19.28 -8.98
N PRO A 5 0.62 19.24 -10.29
CA PRO A 5 1.41 20.30 -10.91
C PRO A 5 0.68 21.65 -11.02
N SER A 6 -0.64 21.63 -11.23
CA SER A 6 -1.42 22.84 -11.53
C SER A 6 -1.74 23.67 -10.29
N LEU A 7 -1.80 23.03 -9.12
CA LEU A 7 -2.12 23.72 -7.87
C LEU A 7 -0.89 24.43 -7.29
N VAL A 8 0.31 23.85 -7.49
CA VAL A 8 1.57 24.42 -6.99
C VAL A 8 1.82 25.81 -7.60
N SER A 9 1.54 26.00 -8.89
CA SER A 9 1.77 27.29 -9.56
C SER A 9 0.82 28.42 -9.13
N ILE A 10 -0.27 28.09 -8.43
CA ILE A 10 -1.25 29.07 -7.94
C ILE A 10 -1.27 29.15 -6.42
N LEU A 11 -0.46 28.36 -5.71
CA LEU A 11 -0.37 28.45 -4.26
C LEU A 11 0.35 29.74 -3.86
N PRO A 12 -0.16 30.47 -2.85
CA PRO A 12 0.56 31.59 -2.25
C PRO A 12 1.84 31.09 -1.57
N GLU A 13 2.75 32.00 -1.26
CA GLU A 13 3.97 31.67 -0.52
C GLU A 13 3.65 30.92 0.78
N LEU A 14 4.39 29.85 1.04
CA LEU A 14 4.22 29.04 2.24
C LEU A 14 4.60 29.87 3.48
N PRO A 15 3.72 29.99 4.49
CA PRO A 15 4.03 30.71 5.72
C PRO A 15 5.24 30.09 6.43
N LEU A 16 6.04 30.92 7.08
CA LEU A 16 7.12 30.45 7.95
C LEU A 16 6.55 29.77 9.21
N GLY A 17 7.37 28.93 9.84
CA GLY A 17 7.07 28.28 11.11
C GLY A 17 6.84 26.77 10.98
N ASP A 18 6.56 26.14 12.12
CA ASP A 18 6.31 24.70 12.22
C ASP A 18 4.81 24.40 12.11
N TRP A 19 4.36 24.04 10.91
CA TRP A 19 2.98 23.66 10.63
C TRP A 19 2.93 22.51 9.63
N ASN A 20 1.86 21.73 9.70
CA ASN A 20 1.61 20.61 8.79
C ASN A 20 0.16 20.62 8.26
N TYR A 21 -0.63 21.64 8.61
CA TYR A 21 -1.96 21.88 8.06
C TYR A 21 -2.10 23.37 7.73
N GLY A 22 -2.51 23.67 6.49
CA GLY A 22 -2.80 25.02 6.02
C GLY A 22 -4.16 25.09 5.32
N LEU A 23 -4.95 26.11 5.64
CA LEU A 23 -6.20 26.43 4.95
C LEU A 23 -5.94 27.57 3.97
N VAL A 24 -6.12 27.30 2.68
CA VAL A 24 -6.04 28.31 1.61
C VAL A 24 -7.44 28.79 1.27
N ALA A 25 -7.62 30.12 1.21
CA ALA A 25 -8.86 30.78 0.82
C ALA A 25 -8.58 31.89 -0.20
N LEU A 26 -9.64 32.38 -0.86
CA LEU A 26 -9.56 33.56 -1.73
C LEU A 26 -9.88 34.81 -0.92
N ASN A 27 -9.12 35.88 -1.13
CA ASN A 27 -9.44 37.22 -0.60
C ASN A 27 -10.51 37.92 -1.47
N THR A 28 -10.86 39.16 -1.13
CA THR A 28 -11.84 39.98 -1.87
C THR A 28 -11.45 40.25 -3.32
N ASP A 29 -10.16 40.24 -3.62
CA ASP A 29 -9.59 40.47 -4.96
C ASP A 29 -9.46 39.16 -5.76
N GLY A 30 -9.92 38.03 -5.20
CA GLY A 30 -9.80 36.71 -5.82
C GLY A 30 -8.40 36.10 -5.78
N LEU A 31 -7.48 36.65 -4.97
CA LEU A 31 -6.13 36.13 -4.80
C LEU A 31 -6.09 35.07 -3.67
N PRO A 32 -5.41 33.94 -3.87
CA PRO A 32 -5.28 32.92 -2.85
C PRO A 32 -4.33 33.37 -1.74
N TYR A 33 -4.67 33.08 -0.49
CA TYR A 33 -3.84 33.33 0.69
C TYR A 33 -4.05 32.23 1.74
N PHE A 34 -3.07 32.06 2.63
CA PHE A 34 -3.23 31.18 3.80
C PHE A 34 -4.08 31.87 4.88
N ALA A 35 -5.34 31.44 5.02
CA ALA A 35 -6.26 31.94 6.03
C ALA A 35 -5.90 31.46 7.45
N SER A 36 -5.32 30.28 7.57
CA SER A 36 -4.74 29.78 8.81
C SER A 36 -3.71 28.69 8.54
N VAL A 37 -2.74 28.59 9.44
CA VAL A 37 -1.83 27.46 9.55
C VAL A 37 -1.86 26.94 10.98
N ARG A 38 -1.69 25.63 11.15
CA ARG A 38 -1.59 25.02 12.48
C ARG A 38 -0.77 23.74 12.43
N ARG A 39 -0.24 23.38 13.59
CA ARG A 39 0.28 22.05 13.86
C ARG A 39 -0.88 21.14 14.24
N THR A 40 -1.02 20.03 13.51
CA THR A 40 -2.07 19.03 13.72
C THR A 40 -1.43 17.68 13.99
N GLN A 41 -1.98 16.93 14.93
CA GLN A 41 -1.59 15.54 15.14
C GLN A 41 -2.40 14.64 14.20
N PHE A 42 -1.81 14.26 13.07
CA PHE A 42 -2.44 13.32 12.15
C PHE A 42 -2.33 11.87 12.64
N PRO A 43 -3.29 10.98 12.31
CA PRO A 43 -3.23 9.58 12.73
C PRO A 43 -2.10 8.85 12.00
N GLY A 44 -1.26 8.11 12.72
CA GLY A 44 -0.25 7.23 12.11
C GLY A 44 -0.58 5.76 12.34
N VAL A 45 0.11 4.88 11.62
CA VAL A 45 0.08 3.45 11.90
C VAL A 45 0.69 3.20 13.30
N ARG A 46 0.04 2.38 14.11
CA ARG A 46 0.41 2.13 15.52
C ARG A 46 1.01 0.74 15.73
N ASP A 47 0.49 -0.31 15.09
CA ASP A 47 1.00 -1.69 15.17
C ASP A 47 2.30 -1.89 14.39
N THR A 48 3.32 -1.14 14.81
CA THR A 48 4.67 -1.17 14.23
C THR A 48 5.48 -2.29 14.87
N TRP A 49 6.15 -3.10 14.05
CA TRP A 49 6.86 -4.29 14.53
C TRP A 49 8.26 -4.48 13.91
N HIS A 50 8.53 -3.86 12.77
CA HIS A 50 9.86 -3.84 12.16
C HIS A 50 10.80 -2.80 12.82
N ALA A 51 12.09 -3.08 12.87
CA ALA A 51 13.09 -2.22 13.50
C ALA A 51 13.51 -1.01 12.64
N MET A 52 13.39 -1.13 11.32
CA MET A 52 13.79 -0.07 10.38
C MET A 52 12.66 0.93 10.16
N TYR A 53 13.02 2.21 10.20
CA TYR A 53 12.18 3.37 9.88
C TYR A 53 12.94 4.24 8.88
N VAL A 54 12.26 4.67 7.82
CA VAL A 54 12.82 5.53 6.78
C VAL A 54 11.95 6.78 6.68
N ASP A 55 12.58 7.96 6.62
CA ASP A 55 11.85 9.21 6.37
C ASP A 55 11.47 9.29 4.89
N TYR A 56 10.23 9.65 4.59
CA TYR A 56 9.73 9.85 3.24
C TYR A 56 10.61 10.81 2.43
N LEU A 57 11.19 11.83 3.07
CA LEU A 57 12.07 12.80 2.42
C LEU A 57 13.43 12.22 2.02
N GLU A 58 13.82 11.06 2.55
CA GLU A 58 15.02 10.33 2.15
C GLU A 58 14.80 9.47 0.90
N LEU A 59 13.56 9.31 0.45
CA LEU A 59 13.23 8.49 -0.71
C LEU A 59 13.47 9.25 -2.03
N SER A 60 14.13 8.59 -2.97
CA SER A 60 14.09 8.99 -4.37
C SER A 60 12.89 8.33 -5.04
N ILE A 61 11.81 9.09 -5.24
CA ILE A 61 10.58 8.61 -5.89
C ILE A 61 10.84 8.32 -7.37
N GLY A 62 10.59 7.08 -7.78
CA GLY A 62 10.66 6.64 -9.16
C GLY A 62 9.27 6.56 -9.80
N ARG A 63 8.99 5.44 -10.47
CA ARG A 63 7.73 5.21 -11.18
C ARG A 63 6.56 5.03 -10.20
N LYS A 64 5.43 5.65 -10.51
CA LYS A 64 4.15 5.38 -9.84
C LYS A 64 3.59 4.04 -10.33
N LEU A 65 3.39 3.08 -9.43
CA LEU A 65 2.79 1.78 -9.74
C LEU A 65 1.27 1.83 -9.59
N ARG A 66 0.79 2.46 -8.52
CA ARG A 66 -0.62 2.73 -8.26
C ARG A 66 -0.71 3.99 -7.42
N THR A 67 -1.92 4.52 -7.28
CA THR A 67 -2.17 5.58 -6.32
C THR A 67 -1.77 5.14 -4.89
N GLY A 68 -0.83 5.85 -4.27
CA GLY A 68 -0.28 5.49 -2.96
C GLY A 68 0.80 4.40 -2.99
N ILE A 69 1.23 3.95 -4.18
CA ILE A 69 2.22 2.87 -4.36
C ILE A 69 3.24 3.29 -5.42
N TYR A 70 4.50 3.36 -5.01
CA TYR A 70 5.59 3.90 -5.82
C TYR A 70 6.79 2.99 -5.78
N GLU A 71 7.46 2.84 -6.91
CA GLU A 71 8.84 2.37 -6.95
C GLU A 71 9.74 3.48 -6.42
N VAL A 72 10.64 3.15 -5.50
CA VAL A 72 11.52 4.13 -4.83
C VAL A 72 12.93 3.56 -4.67
N LYS A 73 13.92 4.44 -4.60
CA LYS A 73 15.27 4.11 -4.11
C LYS A 73 15.46 4.70 -2.72
N CYS A 74 16.14 3.96 -1.85
CA CYS A 74 16.43 4.37 -0.47
C CYS A 74 17.72 3.70 0.02
N SER A 75 18.20 4.10 1.19
CA SER A 75 19.44 3.58 1.80
C SER A 75 19.40 2.10 2.19
N LEU A 76 18.22 1.45 2.20
CA LEU A 76 18.06 0.05 2.60
C LEU A 76 18.46 -0.96 1.52
N SER A 77 18.55 -0.54 0.26
CA SER A 77 18.74 -1.44 -0.89
C SER A 77 19.29 -0.66 -2.09
N ASP A 78 20.27 -1.25 -2.78
CA ASP A 78 20.76 -0.72 -4.06
C ASP A 78 19.72 -0.89 -5.19
N ASP A 79 18.92 -1.96 -5.10
CA ASP A 79 17.80 -2.22 -6.02
C ASP A 79 16.55 -1.44 -5.62
N PRO A 80 15.70 -1.04 -6.59
CA PRO A 80 14.42 -0.40 -6.32
C PRO A 80 13.53 -1.24 -5.39
N VAL A 81 12.84 -0.56 -4.48
CA VAL A 81 11.85 -1.14 -3.58
C VAL A 81 10.49 -0.48 -3.79
N VAL A 82 9.43 -1.01 -3.18
CA VAL A 82 8.09 -0.43 -3.26
C VAL A 82 7.76 0.31 -1.97
N ALA A 83 7.40 1.58 -2.08
CA ALA A 83 6.76 2.34 -1.01
C ALA A 83 5.24 2.28 -1.16
N LYS A 84 4.54 1.85 -0.11
CA LYS A 84 3.08 1.90 0.01
C LYS A 84 2.71 2.75 1.22
N PHE A 85 1.93 3.81 1.03
CA PHE A 85 1.61 4.75 2.11
C PHE A 85 0.27 5.46 1.94
N ALA A 86 -0.28 5.87 3.08
CA ALA A 86 -1.46 6.70 3.18
C ALA A 86 -1.13 8.15 2.80
N ARG A 87 -1.88 8.70 1.85
CA ARG A 87 -1.80 10.11 1.45
C ARG A 87 -2.77 10.97 2.25
N PHE A 88 -3.80 10.33 2.79
CA PHE A 88 -4.83 10.97 3.59
C PHE A 88 -5.06 10.24 4.91
N SER A 89 -5.54 10.95 5.92
CA SER A 89 -5.77 10.41 7.27
C SER A 89 -6.73 9.22 7.29
N TRP A 90 -7.73 9.18 6.41
CA TRP A 90 -8.69 8.08 6.32
C TRP A 90 -8.11 6.81 5.69
N GLU A 91 -6.96 6.88 5.03
CA GLU A 91 -6.27 5.72 4.44
C GLU A 91 -5.40 4.98 5.48
N ILE A 92 -5.11 5.60 6.62
CA ILE A 92 -4.23 5.05 7.66
C ILE A 92 -4.75 3.72 8.22
N GLN A 93 -6.07 3.56 8.35
CA GLN A 93 -6.66 2.30 8.82
C GLN A 93 -6.37 1.11 7.89
N TYR A 94 -6.23 1.36 6.58
CA TYR A 94 -5.88 0.31 5.62
C TYR A 94 -4.41 -0.07 5.77
N MET A 95 -3.53 0.93 5.95
CA MET A 95 -2.12 0.70 6.25
C MET A 95 -1.90 -0.02 7.57
N GLU A 96 -2.71 0.27 8.60
CA GLU A 96 -2.70 -0.43 9.89
C GLU A 96 -3.00 -1.92 9.71
N ASN A 97 -4.08 -2.24 9.00
CA ASN A 97 -4.48 -3.62 8.75
C ASN A 97 -3.42 -4.38 7.96
N GLU A 98 -2.91 -3.76 6.90
CA GLU A 98 -1.91 -4.40 6.03
C GLU A 98 -0.56 -4.56 6.74
N THR A 99 -0.12 -3.58 7.54
CA THR A 99 1.10 -3.69 8.35
C THR A 99 1.00 -4.85 9.34
N ARG A 100 -0.16 -5.02 9.97
CA ARG A 100 -0.43 -6.15 10.87
C ARG A 100 -0.48 -7.48 10.10
N ALA A 101 -1.03 -7.51 8.90
CA ALA A 101 -1.03 -8.71 8.05
C ALA A 101 0.40 -9.11 7.65
N TYR A 102 1.25 -8.15 7.27
CA TYR A 102 2.67 -8.39 7.00
C TYR A 102 3.41 -8.97 8.21
N ARG A 103 3.06 -8.57 9.44
CA ARG A 103 3.57 -9.19 10.65
C ARG A 103 3.25 -10.68 10.73
N TRP A 104 2.02 -11.05 10.39
CA TRP A 104 1.57 -12.44 10.46
C TRP A 104 2.24 -13.33 9.41
N ILE A 105 2.47 -12.81 8.21
CA ILE A 105 3.01 -13.59 7.08
C ILE A 105 4.53 -13.52 6.95
N SER A 106 5.20 -12.70 7.78
CA SER A 106 6.66 -12.54 7.77
C SER A 106 7.37 -13.90 7.88
N GLY A 107 8.28 -14.19 6.96
CA GLY A 107 9.01 -15.47 6.92
C GLY A 107 8.27 -16.67 6.33
N HIS A 108 7.03 -16.52 5.83
CA HIS A 108 6.21 -17.64 5.33
C HIS A 108 6.17 -17.75 3.79
N GLY A 109 6.87 -16.88 3.06
CA GLY A 109 6.89 -16.92 1.59
C GLY A 109 5.50 -16.75 0.95
N ILE A 110 4.68 -15.87 1.53
CA ILE A 110 3.32 -15.57 1.06
C ILE A 110 3.29 -14.29 0.24
N GLY A 111 3.82 -13.20 0.80
CA GLY A 111 3.91 -11.90 0.15
C GLY A 111 5.36 -11.41 0.02
N PRO A 112 5.54 -10.21 -0.56
CA PRO A 112 6.84 -9.54 -0.62
C PRO A 112 7.46 -9.37 0.77
N ARG A 113 8.79 -9.28 0.87
CA ARG A 113 9.40 -8.99 2.18
C ARG A 113 9.08 -7.57 2.62
N PHE A 114 8.66 -7.43 3.86
CA PHE A 114 8.55 -6.13 4.53
C PHE A 114 9.96 -5.63 4.87
N LEU A 115 10.31 -4.42 4.48
CA LEU A 115 11.67 -3.88 4.60
C LEU A 115 11.79 -2.81 5.69
N GLY A 116 10.71 -2.11 6.01
CA GLY A 116 10.73 -1.05 7.02
C GLY A 116 9.47 -0.20 7.01
N HIS A 117 9.29 0.55 8.09
CA HIS A 117 8.21 1.53 8.20
C HIS A 117 8.59 2.80 7.46
N LEU A 118 7.61 3.41 6.80
CA LEU A 118 7.78 4.70 6.14
C LEU A 118 7.18 5.79 7.03
N THR A 119 7.97 6.83 7.28
CA THR A 119 7.63 7.91 8.21
C THR A 119 7.55 9.26 7.51
N GLU A 120 6.72 10.14 8.04
CA GLU A 120 6.65 11.56 7.72
C GLU A 120 6.50 12.30 9.04
N ASP A 121 7.41 13.21 9.36
CA ASP A 121 7.33 14.03 10.57
C ASP A 121 7.16 13.17 11.86
N ASN A 122 7.99 12.12 11.97
CA ASN A 122 8.00 11.09 13.03
C ASN A 122 6.74 10.21 13.12
N ARG A 123 5.78 10.35 12.20
CA ARG A 123 4.57 9.53 12.14
C ARG A 123 4.71 8.46 11.08
N VAL A 124 4.35 7.21 11.40
CA VAL A 124 4.31 6.14 10.39
C VAL A 124 3.10 6.34 9.48
N ILE A 125 3.36 6.47 8.18
CA ILE A 125 2.34 6.68 7.13
C ILE A 125 2.16 5.45 6.24
N GLY A 126 3.06 4.48 6.32
CA GLY A 126 3.07 3.30 5.47
C GLY A 126 4.32 2.47 5.68
N PHE A 127 4.75 1.76 4.64
CA PHE A 127 5.89 0.86 4.71
C PHE A 127 6.59 0.69 3.36
N LEU A 128 7.80 0.15 3.43
CA LEU A 128 8.61 -0.30 2.31
C LEU A 128 8.54 -1.82 2.21
N MET A 129 8.41 -2.33 0.99
CA MET A 129 8.41 -3.75 0.70
C MET A 129 9.26 -4.08 -0.54
N GLU A 130 9.66 -5.34 -0.66
CA GLU A 130 10.38 -5.85 -1.81
C GLU A 130 9.62 -5.58 -3.13
N TYR A 131 10.36 -5.15 -4.15
CA TYR A 131 9.84 -5.11 -5.51
C TYR A 131 9.96 -6.49 -6.15
N VAL A 132 8.83 -7.09 -6.50
CA VAL A 132 8.81 -8.41 -7.17
C VAL A 132 9.10 -8.20 -8.66
N SER A 133 10.37 -8.27 -9.04
CA SER A 133 10.80 -8.09 -10.43
C SER A 133 10.31 -9.21 -11.34
N ASP A 134 10.14 -8.89 -12.63
CA ASP A 134 9.80 -9.86 -13.68
C ASP A 134 8.50 -10.63 -13.42
N ALA A 135 7.60 -10.04 -12.63
CA ALA A 135 6.31 -10.60 -12.32
C ALA A 135 5.20 -10.02 -13.19
N ARG A 136 4.24 -10.87 -13.54
CA ARG A 136 2.97 -10.46 -14.17
C ARG A 136 1.81 -10.75 -13.23
N HIS A 137 0.67 -10.11 -13.45
CA HIS A 137 -0.55 -10.53 -12.77
C HIS A 137 -0.95 -11.96 -13.16
N ALA A 138 -1.61 -12.65 -12.25
CA ALA A 138 -2.11 -14.00 -12.48
C ALA A 138 -3.18 -14.03 -13.58
N GLY A 139 -3.26 -15.16 -14.26
CA GLY A 139 -4.39 -15.55 -15.10
C GLY A 139 -4.93 -16.90 -14.66
N VAL A 140 -5.97 -17.38 -15.36
CA VAL A 140 -6.62 -18.67 -15.07
C VAL A 140 -5.63 -19.86 -15.13
N GLN A 141 -4.58 -19.77 -15.93
CA GLN A 141 -3.54 -20.81 -16.00
C GLN A 141 -2.70 -20.92 -14.72
N ASP A 142 -2.74 -19.93 -13.84
CA ASP A 142 -1.92 -19.87 -12.62
C ASP A 142 -2.68 -20.33 -11.36
N VAL A 143 -3.87 -20.91 -11.51
CA VAL A 143 -4.73 -21.35 -10.39
C VAL A 143 -3.98 -22.24 -9.41
N THR A 144 -3.14 -23.16 -9.89
CA THR A 144 -2.34 -24.03 -9.02
C THR A 144 -1.39 -23.22 -8.14
N ALA A 145 -0.55 -22.36 -8.73
CA ALA A 145 0.41 -21.54 -7.99
C ALA A 145 -0.28 -20.57 -7.02
N CYS A 146 -1.38 -19.93 -7.46
CA CYS A 146 -2.18 -19.05 -6.63
C CYS A 146 -2.83 -19.82 -5.46
N GLY A 147 -3.31 -21.04 -5.71
CA GLY A 147 -3.90 -21.92 -4.71
C GLY A 147 -2.90 -22.37 -3.66
N GLU A 148 -1.66 -22.64 -4.05
CA GLU A 148 -0.59 -23.00 -3.11
C GLU A 148 -0.26 -21.84 -2.16
N VAL A 149 -0.06 -20.62 -2.66
CA VAL A 149 0.25 -19.47 -1.81
C VAL A 149 -0.94 -19.07 -0.93
N LEU A 150 -2.16 -19.18 -1.45
CA LEU A 150 -3.39 -18.96 -0.68
C LEU A 150 -3.58 -20.02 0.41
N SER A 151 -3.27 -21.29 0.11
CA SER A 151 -3.30 -22.37 1.10
C SER A 151 -2.29 -22.13 2.23
N ARG A 152 -1.09 -21.61 1.92
CA ARG A 152 -0.12 -21.20 2.95
C ARG A 152 -0.69 -20.10 3.85
N LEU A 153 -1.36 -19.11 3.27
CA LEU A 153 -2.03 -18.04 4.05
C LEU A 153 -3.12 -18.63 4.96
N HIS A 154 -3.98 -19.49 4.42
CA HIS A 154 -5.05 -20.15 5.18
C HIS A 154 -4.50 -21.06 6.29
N GLY A 155 -3.36 -21.71 6.07
CA GLY A 155 -2.66 -22.49 7.08
C GLY A 155 -2.20 -21.69 8.30
N LEU A 156 -2.12 -20.36 8.20
CA LEU A 156 -1.87 -19.44 9.32
C LEU A 156 -3.15 -18.94 10.01
N GLY A 157 -4.31 -19.47 9.63
CA GLY A 157 -5.62 -19.01 10.08
C GLY A 157 -5.93 -17.59 9.61
N ILE A 158 -5.53 -17.23 8.39
CA ILE A 158 -5.72 -15.90 7.82
C ILE A 158 -6.57 -16.01 6.56
N ARG A 159 -7.63 -15.22 6.49
CA ARG A 159 -8.39 -14.99 5.25
C ARG A 159 -7.82 -13.77 4.53
N HIS A 160 -7.65 -13.82 3.21
CA HIS A 160 -7.20 -12.66 2.44
C HIS A 160 -8.28 -11.58 2.35
N GLY A 161 -9.52 -11.95 1.99
CA GLY A 161 -10.67 -11.05 1.95
C GLY A 161 -10.95 -10.42 0.58
N ASP A 162 -9.91 -10.15 -0.21
CA ASP A 162 -10.02 -9.60 -1.57
C ASP A 162 -9.17 -10.39 -2.58
N ILE A 163 -9.50 -11.66 -2.82
CA ILE A 163 -8.81 -12.43 -3.85
C ILE A 163 -9.28 -12.01 -5.25
N ASN A 164 -8.35 -11.51 -6.06
CA ASN A 164 -8.56 -11.21 -7.48
C ASN A 164 -7.23 -11.31 -8.22
N ARG A 165 -7.26 -11.42 -9.54
CA ARG A 165 -6.06 -11.64 -10.36
C ARG A 165 -4.95 -10.60 -10.19
N PHE A 166 -5.29 -9.37 -9.80
CA PHE A 166 -4.31 -8.29 -9.64
C PHE A 166 -3.56 -8.38 -8.31
N ASN A 167 -4.12 -9.09 -7.33
CA ASN A 167 -3.50 -9.34 -6.02
C ASN A 167 -2.56 -10.55 -6.03
N PHE A 168 -2.43 -11.26 -7.15
CA PHE A 168 -1.43 -12.31 -7.35
C PHE A 168 -0.39 -11.88 -8.38
N LEU A 169 0.88 -11.95 -8.00
CA LEU A 169 2.03 -11.73 -8.86
C LEU A 169 2.71 -13.07 -9.17
N ILE A 170 2.89 -13.37 -10.45
CA ILE A 170 3.48 -14.61 -10.94
C ILE A 170 4.87 -14.34 -11.50
N ARG A 171 5.87 -15.02 -10.92
CA ARG A 171 7.26 -15.03 -11.39
C ARG A 171 7.69 -16.46 -11.63
N GLY A 172 7.85 -16.83 -12.91
CA GLY A 172 8.06 -18.23 -13.30
C GLY A 172 6.85 -19.09 -12.88
N SER A 173 7.09 -20.11 -12.05
CA SER A 173 6.05 -20.98 -11.50
C SER A 173 5.55 -20.55 -10.12
N ASN A 174 6.09 -19.46 -9.55
CA ASN A 174 5.81 -19.07 -8.17
C ASN A 174 4.81 -17.90 -8.14
N ALA A 175 3.81 -18.01 -7.26
CA ALA A 175 2.88 -16.93 -6.96
C ALA A 175 3.28 -16.20 -5.67
N THR A 176 3.13 -14.88 -5.68
CA THR A 176 3.26 -13.98 -4.53
C THR A 176 1.95 -13.22 -4.36
N LEU A 177 1.38 -13.26 -3.16
CA LEU A 177 0.13 -12.57 -2.83
C LEU A 177 0.44 -11.17 -2.28
N ILE A 178 -0.33 -10.17 -2.71
CA ILE A 178 -0.18 -8.77 -2.32
C ILE A 178 -1.55 -8.17 -1.93
N ASP A 179 -1.51 -6.96 -1.34
CA ASP A 179 -2.69 -6.18 -0.94
C ASP A 179 -3.51 -6.82 0.20
N PHE A 180 -2.92 -6.82 1.40
CA PHE A 180 -3.51 -7.48 2.58
C PHE A 180 -4.35 -6.54 3.46
N ASP A 181 -4.84 -5.42 2.93
CA ASP A 181 -5.59 -4.42 3.70
C ASP A 181 -6.95 -4.94 4.24
N THR A 182 -7.51 -5.95 3.57
CA THR A 182 -8.74 -6.66 3.93
C THR A 182 -8.47 -7.95 4.73
N ALA A 183 -7.20 -8.33 4.90
CA ALA A 183 -6.82 -9.59 5.52
C ALA A 183 -7.14 -9.61 7.02
N ARG A 184 -7.65 -10.76 7.50
CA ARG A 184 -8.08 -10.94 8.90
C ARG A 184 -7.81 -12.35 9.37
N LYS A 185 -7.60 -12.50 10.69
CA LYS A 185 -7.64 -13.82 11.32
C LYS A 185 -9.02 -14.44 11.17
N CYS A 186 -9.04 -15.73 10.86
CA CYS A 186 -10.25 -16.48 10.56
C CYS A 186 -10.09 -17.90 11.09
N ASP A 187 -10.93 -18.23 12.07
CA ASP A 187 -10.96 -19.56 12.71
C ASP A 187 -12.05 -20.46 12.11
N ASP A 188 -12.82 -19.98 11.11
CA ASP A 188 -13.86 -20.74 10.43
C ASP A 188 -13.29 -21.42 9.18
N PRO A 189 -13.09 -22.75 9.19
CA PRO A 189 -12.54 -23.46 8.06
C PRO A 189 -13.43 -23.36 6.81
N ASN A 190 -14.75 -23.20 6.97
CA ASN A 190 -15.66 -23.11 5.83
C ASN A 190 -15.44 -21.81 5.06
N VAL A 191 -15.14 -20.71 5.77
CA VAL A 191 -14.86 -19.41 5.15
C VAL A 191 -13.56 -19.45 4.35
N LEU A 192 -12.51 -20.08 4.90
CA LEU A 192 -11.24 -20.27 4.20
C LEU A 192 -11.43 -21.20 2.99
N GLN A 193 -12.15 -22.31 3.17
CA GLN A 193 -12.47 -23.26 2.11
C GLN A 193 -13.27 -22.61 0.98
N GLN A 194 -14.20 -21.71 1.31
CA GLN A 194 -14.96 -20.97 0.32
C GLN A 194 -14.08 -19.98 -0.44
N GLU A 195 -13.16 -19.28 0.23
CA GLU A 195 -12.22 -18.37 -0.42
C GLU A 195 -11.35 -19.11 -1.44
N ILE A 196 -10.81 -20.28 -1.11
CA ILE A 196 -9.98 -21.06 -2.06
C ILE A 196 -10.81 -21.69 -3.19
N GLN A 197 -12.05 -22.12 -2.92
CA GLN A 197 -12.94 -22.67 -3.96
C GLN A 197 -13.32 -21.62 -5.01
N ASN A 198 -13.41 -20.36 -4.61
CA ASN A 198 -13.72 -19.25 -5.52
C ASN A 198 -12.51 -18.81 -6.36
N LEU A 199 -11.31 -19.31 -6.09
CA LEU A 199 -10.07 -18.81 -6.70
C LEU A 199 -10.12 -18.82 -8.23
N THR A 200 -10.54 -19.92 -8.86
CA THR A 200 -10.63 -20.01 -10.32
C THR A 200 -11.53 -18.92 -10.90
N ALA A 201 -12.73 -18.75 -10.34
CA ALA A 201 -13.66 -17.71 -10.77
C ALA A 201 -13.10 -16.30 -10.57
N CYS A 202 -12.38 -16.05 -9.48
CA CYS A 202 -11.71 -14.77 -9.21
C CYS A 202 -10.56 -14.45 -10.17
N LEU A 203 -9.89 -15.47 -10.73
CA LEU A 203 -8.86 -15.29 -11.75
C LEU A 203 -9.44 -15.11 -13.15
N GLU A 204 -10.61 -15.69 -13.42
CA GLU A 204 -11.36 -15.56 -14.68
C GLU A 204 -12.15 -14.26 -14.79
N ASP A 205 -12.45 -13.59 -13.67
CA ASP A 205 -13.29 -12.38 -13.65
C ASP A 205 -12.71 -11.31 -14.61
N PRO A 206 -13.45 -10.94 -15.68
CA PRO A 206 -13.00 -9.93 -16.62
C PRO A 206 -13.10 -8.50 -16.05
N SER A 207 -13.71 -8.32 -14.87
CA SER A 207 -13.86 -7.01 -14.24
C SER A 207 -12.50 -6.40 -13.87
N THR A 208 -12.43 -5.07 -13.89
CA THR A 208 -11.26 -4.32 -13.42
C THR A 208 -11.24 -4.16 -11.90
N ARG A 209 -12.01 -4.98 -11.16
CA ARG A 209 -11.98 -4.99 -9.68
C ARG A 209 -10.55 -5.28 -9.22
N GLY A 210 -10.03 -4.43 -8.33
CA GLY A 210 -8.63 -4.45 -7.88
C GLY A 210 -7.63 -3.69 -8.79
N GLY A 211 -7.91 -3.56 -10.10
CA GLY A 211 -6.95 -3.11 -11.12
C GLY A 211 -7.25 -1.77 -11.80
N GLY A 212 -8.01 -0.86 -11.18
CA GLY A 212 -8.41 0.44 -11.77
C GLY A 212 -7.32 1.50 -11.95
N GLY A 213 -6.04 1.12 -12.07
CA GLY A 213 -4.94 2.02 -12.41
C GLY A 213 -4.11 1.39 -13.52
N LEU A 214 -3.94 2.09 -14.63
CA LEU A 214 -3.02 1.65 -15.70
C LEU A 214 -1.62 1.42 -15.10
N LEU A 215 -1.07 0.24 -15.41
CA LEU A 215 0.36 -0.08 -15.33
C LEU A 215 1.18 0.86 -16.22
#